data_AF-A0A660M010-F1
#
_entry.id   AF-A0A660M010-F1
#
_cell.length_a   1.000
_cell.length_b   1.000
_cell.length_c   1.000
_cell.angle_alpha   90.00
_cell.angle_beta   90.00
_cell.angle_gamma   90.00
#
_symmetry.space_group_name_H-M   'P 1'
#
loop_
_entity.id
_entity.type
_entity.pdbx_description
1 polymer ?
#
loop_
_entity_poly.entity_id
_entity_poly.type
_entity_poly.pdbx_seq_one_letter_code
_entity_poly.pdbx_strand_id
1 'polypeptide(L)' 'KDIQVRVGQLGVHIKKFDELMTKMGKSLSTTVGHYNNSYKELGKIDKDVVRIAGGDHQTQPELIDRPAQED' A
#
# COMPACT_ATOMS: atom_id res chain seq x y z
N LYS A 1 -10.89 19.71 37.96
CA LYS A 1 -11.27 18.30 37.67
C LYS A 1 -11.82 18.16 36.25
N ASP A 2 -12.74 19.01 35.79
CA ASP A 2 -13.35 18.88 34.45
C ASP A 2 -12.38 18.94 33.27
N ILE A 3 -11.35 19.80 33.32
CA ILE A 3 -10.34 19.88 32.27
C ILE A 3 -9.59 18.55 32.12
N GLN A 4 -9.27 17.88 33.23
CA GLN A 4 -8.59 16.57 33.19
C GLN A 4 -9.48 15.50 32.56
N VAL A 5 -10.78 15.51 32.86
CA VAL A 5 -11.75 14.59 32.25
C VAL A 5 -11.84 14.83 30.74
N ARG A 6 -11.93 16.10 30.31
CA ARG A 6 -11.98 16.46 28.88
C ARG A 6 -10.70 16.10 28.13
N VAL A 7 -9.53 16.33 28.75
CA VAL A 7 -8.23 15.92 28.19
C VAL A 7 -8.14 14.40 28.08
N GLY A 8 -8.61 13.66 29.09
CA GLY A 8 -8.68 12.20 29.05
C GLY A 8 -9.56 11.68 27.91
N GLN A 9 -10.73 12.29 27.70
CA GLN A 9 -11.62 11.97 26.58
C GLN A 9 -10.95 12.23 25.23
N LEU A 10 -10.24 13.34 25.07
CA LEU A 10 -9.50 13.65 23.85
C LEU A 10 -8.39 12.61 23.58
N GLY A 11 -7.69 12.17 24.63
CA GLY A 11 -6.69 11.09 24.51
C GLY A 11 -7.27 9.78 23.97
N VAL A 12 -8.50 9.42 24.37
CA VAL A 12 -9.21 8.26 23.82
C VAL A 12 -9.50 8.43 22.33
N HIS A 13 -9.89 9.63 21.88
CA HIS A 13 -10.15 9.88 20.47
C HIS A 13 -8.88 9.81 19.62
N ILE A 14 -7.77 10.39 20.11
CA ILE A 14 -6.46 10.31 19.45
C ILE A 14 -6.04 8.84 19.28
N LYS A 15 -6.13 8.04 20.35
CA LYS A 15 -5.76 6.62 20.29
C LYS A 15 -6.62 5.83 19.29
N LYS A 16 -7.93 6.05 19.28
CA LYS A 16 -8.82 5.39 18.30
C LYS A 16 -8.48 5.78 16.87
N PHE A 17 -8.16 7.04 16.63
CA PHE A 17 -7.77 7.50 15.30
C PHE A 17 -6.45 6.88 14.86
N ASP A 18 -5.46 6.82 15.74
CA ASP A 18 -4.18 6.16 15.50
C ASP A 18 -4.33 4.67 15.15
N GLU A 19 -5.20 3.95 15.86
CA GLU A 19 -5.54 2.56 15.55
C GLU A 19 -6.18 2.41 14.16
N LEU A 20 -7.02 3.36 13.73
CA LEU A 20 -7.61 3.38 12.39
C LEU A 20 -6.56 3.65 11.32
N MET A 21 -5.65 4.61 11.54
CA MET A 21 -4.56 4.93 10.63
C MET A 21 -3.60 3.75 10.47
N THR A 22 -3.29 3.04 11.56
CA THR A 22 -2.49 1.81 11.54
C THR A 22 -3.14 0.73 10.67
N LYS A 23 -4.45 0.50 10.83
CA LYS A 23 -5.20 -0.46 10.00
C LYS A 23 -5.24 -0.05 8.54
N MET A 24 -5.42 1.25 8.26
CA MET A 24 -5.40 1.80 6.91
C MET A 24 -4.06 1.59 6.23
N GLY A 25 -2.95 1.82 6.94
CA GLY A 25 -1.60 1.53 6.45
C GLY A 25 -1.42 0.06 6.03
N LYS A 26 -1.96 -0.88 6.81
CA LYS A 26 -1.93 -2.32 6.48
C LYS A 26 -2.72 -2.65 5.21
N SER A 27 -3.91 -2.05 5.04
CA SER A 27 -4.71 -2.21 3.83
C SER A 27 -3.99 -1.64 2.60
N LEU A 28 -3.40 -0.44 2.72
CA LEU A 28 -2.62 0.17 1.66
C LEU A 28 -1.40 -0.67 1.27
N SER A 29 -0.66 -1.21 2.25
CA SER A 29 0.45 -2.14 2.00
C SER A 29 0.03 -3.37 1.19
N THR A 30 -1.18 -3.87 1.43
CA THR A 30 -1.77 -4.97 0.66
C THR A 30 -2.08 -4.54 -0.77
N THR A 31 -2.75 -3.41 -0.97
CA THR A 31 -3.06 -2.86 -2.30
C THR A 31 -1.80 -2.57 -3.11
N VAL A 32 -0.78 -1.97 -2.51
CA VAL A 32 0.55 -1.77 -3.12
C VAL A 32 1.16 -3.11 -3.53
N GLY A 33 1.06 -4.13 -2.66
CA GLY A 33 1.50 -5.48 -2.99
C GLY A 33 0.80 -6.06 -4.23
N HIS A 34 -0.52 -5.92 -4.32
CA HIS A 34 -1.28 -6.33 -5.51
C HIS A 34 -0.83 -5.57 -6.76
N TYR A 35 -0.73 -4.24 -6.70
CA TYR A 35 -0.28 -3.41 -7.81
C TYR A 35 1.09 -3.86 -8.32
N ASN A 36 2.08 -3.95 -7.43
CA ASN A 36 3.46 -4.34 -7.78
C ASN A 36 3.54 -5.75 -8.37
N ASN A 37 2.78 -6.70 -7.82
CA ASN A 37 2.77 -8.06 -8.32
C ASN A 37 2.10 -8.15 -9.70
N SER A 38 0.96 -7.48 -9.89
CA SER A 38 0.27 -7.43 -11.18
C SER A 38 1.15 -6.83 -12.28
N TYR A 39 1.90 -5.76 -11.99
CA TYR A 39 2.84 -5.18 -12.94
C TYR A 39 4.00 -6.11 -13.31
N LYS A 40 4.51 -6.90 -12.34
CA LYS A 40 5.52 -7.93 -12.63
C LYS A 40 4.98 -9.04 -13.51
N GLU A 41 3.76 -9.51 -13.27
CA GLU A 41 3.10 -10.51 -14.12
C GLU A 41 2.86 -9.97 -15.54
N LEU A 42 2.44 -8.70 -15.66
CA LEU A 42 2.31 -8.04 -16.96
C LEU A 42 3.64 -8.05 -17.75
N GLY A 43 4.77 -7.76 -17.09
CA GLY A 43 6.09 -7.85 -17.73
C GLY A 43 6.46 -9.26 -18.20
N LYS A 44 6.00 -10.31 -17.52
CA LYS A 44 6.18 -11.70 -17.99
C LYS A 44 5.33 -11.98 -19.22
N ILE A 45 4.07 -11.52 -19.23
CA ILE A 45 3.18 -11.66 -20.37
C ILE A 45 3.77 -10.96 -21.60
N ASP A 46 4.26 -9.72 -21.45
CA ASP A 46 4.92 -8.97 -22.51
C ASP A 46 6.14 -9.74 -23.08
N LYS A 47 6.94 -10.34 -22.20
CA LYS A 47 8.06 -11.21 -22.62
C LYS A 47 7.60 -12.43 -23.42
N ASP A 48 6.48 -13.04 -23.04
CA ASP A 48 5.92 -14.19 -23.75
C ASP A 48 5.36 -13.78 -25.11
N VAL A 49 4.69 -12.62 -25.20
CA VAL A 49 4.22 -12.03 -26.47
C VAL A 49 5.38 -11.76 -27.41
N VAL A 50 6.43 -11.10 -26.95
CA VAL A 50 7.64 -10.83 -27.75
C VAL A 50 8.27 -12.13 -28.26
N ARG A 51 8.32 -13.19 -27.44
CA ARG A 51 8.85 -14.49 -27.87
C ARG A 51 8.01 -15.14 -28.97
N ILE A 52 6.69 -14.96 -28.94
CA ILE A 52 5.76 -15.61 -29.88
C ILE A 52 5.63 -14.82 -31.18
N ALA A 53 5.41 -13.51 -31.08
CA ALA A 53 5.05 -12.65 -32.21
C ALA A 53 6.22 -11.81 -32.74
N GLY A 54 7.37 -11.80 -32.04
CA GLY A 54 8.45 -10.86 -32.31
C GLY A 54 8.11 -9.43 -31.87
N GLY A 55 9.04 -8.49 -32.10
CA GLY A 55 8.89 -7.09 -31.71
C GLY A 55 9.60 -6.74 -30.40
N ASP A 56 9.36 -5.52 -29.91
CA ASP A 56 10.02 -4.98 -28.72
C ASP A 56 9.11 -5.06 -27.48
N HIS A 57 9.74 -5.10 -26.31
CA HIS A 57 9.05 -4.99 -25.02
C HIS A 57 8.27 -3.68 -24.92
N GLN A 58 6.98 -3.78 -24.59
CA GLN A 58 6.10 -2.63 -24.47
C GLN A 58 5.87 -2.20 -23.02
N THR A 59 6.31 -3.00 -22.05
CA THR A 59 5.99 -2.79 -20.64
C THR A 59 7.24 -2.51 -19.80
N GLN A 60 7.17 -1.50 -18.94
CA GLN A 60 8.14 -1.25 -17.88
C GLN A 60 7.41 -1.30 -16.54
N PRO A 61 7.70 -2.29 -15.69
CA PRO A 61 7.10 -2.34 -14.37
C PRO A 61 7.53 -1.16 -13.50
N GLU A 62 6.59 -0.27 -13.20
CA GLU A 62 6.75 0.74 -12.17
C GLU A 62 6.34 0.14 -10.83
N LEU A 63 7.25 0.17 -9.86
CA LEU A 63 6.97 -0.32 -8.51
C LEU A 63 6.74 0.88 -7.60
N ILE A 64 5.75 0.77 -6.73
CA ILE A 64 5.46 1.76 -5.70
C ILE A 64 5.85 1.22 -4.32
N ASP A 65 6.33 2.11 -3.46
CA ASP A 65 6.71 1.76 -2.10
C ASP A 65 5.49 1.56 -1.22
N ARG A 66 5.61 0.62 -0.28
CA ARG A 66 4.60 0.42 0.75
C ARG A 66 4.67 1.57 1.77
N PRO A 67 3.55 1.93 2.43
CA PRO A 67 3.57 2.84 3.56
C PRO A 67 4.60 2.39 4.60
N ALA A 68 5.45 3.31 5.06
CA ALA A 68 6.33 3.06 6.20
C ALA A 68 5.46 2.90 7.45
N GLN A 69 5.54 1.73 8.09
CA GLN A 69 5.04 1.52 9.43
C GLN A 69 6.28 1.32 10.31
N GLU A 70 6.43 2.13 11.36
CA GLU A 70 7.36 1.77 12.43
C GLU A 70 6.78 0.54 13.13
N ASP A 71 7.60 -0.51 13.25
CA ASP A 71 7.23 -1.78 13.91
C ASP A 71 6.97 -1.61 15.42
#